data_AF-A0A372E540-F1
#
_entry.id   AF-A0A372E540-F1
#
_cell.length_a   1.000
_cell.length_b   1.000
_cell.length_c   1.000
_cell.angle_alpha   90.00
_cell.angle_beta   90.00
_cell.angle_gamma   90.00
#
_symmetry.space_group_name_H-M   'P 1'
#
loop_
_entity.id
_entity.type
_entity.pdbx_description
1 polymer ?
#
loop_
_entity_poly.entity_id
_entity_poly.type
_entity_poly.pdbx_seq_one_letter_code
_entity_poly.pdbx_strand_id
1 'polypeptide(L)'
;MTTIACKTTITTKETLSEIPGTWQLTDYRSIMSAAGFTDGDTISEAETREMTLMALADLDPSEAATVLLSYRLGDDLNDGQIDQISHDMQNDKIFEEYPEIGLHRHLFDANQLLRQAYNGKFPNGAAVLVQATMQFSGPEAPEQLTAGLVLRALAPALSDRSLIKRLYAADLEADTPFEAADNILWELTATPEGTPGTFAVRLISSEYWLQDLADSGEFEGEIVLPEVVEE
;
A
#
# COMPACT_ATOMS: atom_id res chain seq x y z
N MET A 1 -17.30 -15.49 18.93
CA MET A 1 -15.89 -15.17 19.28
C MET A 1 -15.00 -16.39 19.56
N THR A 2 -14.22 -16.80 18.55
CA THR A 2 -13.19 -17.85 18.64
C THR A 2 -11.81 -17.19 18.68
N THR A 3 -10.96 -17.55 19.64
CA THR A 3 -9.58 -17.02 19.77
C THR A 3 -8.56 -18.10 19.50
N ILE A 4 -7.46 -17.75 18.85
CA ILE A 4 -6.36 -18.67 18.53
C ILE A 4 -5.01 -18.04 18.84
N ALA A 5 -4.08 -18.84 19.36
CA ALA A 5 -2.71 -18.41 19.58
C ALA A 5 -2.00 -18.24 18.23
N CYS A 6 -1.34 -17.10 18.05
CA CYS A 6 -0.50 -16.83 16.89
C CYS A 6 0.94 -16.51 17.29
N LYS A 7 1.88 -16.97 16.48
CA LYS A 7 3.28 -16.55 16.53
C LYS A 7 3.66 -15.90 15.22
N THR A 8 4.15 -14.67 15.28
CA THR A 8 4.62 -13.90 14.14
C THR A 8 6.13 -13.70 14.26
N THR A 9 6.88 -14.22 13.29
CA THR A 9 8.31 -14.00 13.16
C THR A 9 8.56 -13.03 12.02
N ILE A 10 8.95 -11.79 12.33
CA ILE A 10 9.34 -10.79 11.33
C ILE A 10 10.81 -11.03 10.99
N THR A 11 11.07 -11.38 9.74
CA THR A 11 12.41 -11.61 9.21
C THR A 11 13.06 -10.29 8.82
N THR A 12 12.32 -9.44 8.08
CA THR A 12 12.79 -8.13 7.64
C THR A 12 11.64 -7.13 7.53
N LYS A 13 11.96 -5.86 7.75
CA LYS A 13 11.17 -4.68 7.40
C LYS A 13 12.09 -3.70 6.71
N GLU A 14 11.78 -3.34 5.48
CA GLU A 14 12.59 -2.48 4.64
C GLU A 14 11.77 -1.29 4.14
N THR A 15 12.33 -0.10 4.24
CA THR A 15 11.72 1.09 3.65
C THR A 15 12.00 1.12 2.15
N LEU A 16 10.95 1.26 1.36
CA LEU A 16 10.98 1.36 -0.10
C LEU A 16 10.68 2.80 -0.52
N SER A 17 11.61 3.40 -1.26
CA SER A 17 11.39 4.68 -1.93
C SER A 17 10.49 4.56 -3.17
N GLU A 18 10.34 3.36 -3.72
CA GLU A 18 9.46 3.05 -4.84
C GLU A 18 9.02 1.60 -4.75
N ILE A 19 7.79 1.29 -5.14
CA ILE A 19 7.28 -0.08 -5.15
C ILE A 19 7.53 -0.67 -6.55
N PRO A 20 8.36 -1.72 -6.67
CA PRO A 20 8.71 -2.30 -7.96
C PRO A 20 7.47 -2.78 -8.73
N GLY A 21 7.43 -2.51 -10.03
CA GLY A 21 6.33 -2.95 -10.89
C GLY A 21 5.06 -2.11 -10.82
N THR A 22 5.07 -0.99 -10.08
CA THR A 22 3.94 -0.05 -10.00
C THR A 22 3.47 0.45 -11.37
N TRP A 23 4.43 0.85 -12.21
CA TRP A 23 4.21 1.42 -13.54
C TRP A 23 4.83 0.51 -14.60
N GLN A 24 4.03 0.10 -15.56
CA GLN A 24 4.40 -0.74 -16.70
C GLN A 24 4.76 0.12 -17.92
N LEU A 25 5.42 -0.48 -18.91
CA LEU A 25 5.82 0.22 -20.15
C LEU A 25 4.63 0.91 -20.84
N THR A 26 3.46 0.27 -20.84
CA THR A 26 2.22 0.81 -21.41
C THR A 26 1.69 2.02 -20.64
N ASP A 27 1.89 2.05 -19.32
CA ASP A 27 1.50 3.19 -18.49
C ASP A 27 2.34 4.41 -18.85
N TYR A 28 3.66 4.24 -18.88
CA TYR A 28 4.59 5.32 -19.24
C TYR A 28 4.27 5.93 -20.61
N ARG A 29 3.98 5.10 -21.61
CA ARG A 29 3.59 5.58 -22.96
C ARG A 29 2.27 6.34 -22.95
N SER A 30 1.29 5.87 -22.18
CA SER A 30 -0.02 6.54 -22.05
C SER A 30 0.12 7.89 -21.35
N ILE A 31 0.93 7.94 -20.29
CA ILE A 31 1.24 9.16 -19.55
C ILE A 31 1.95 10.18 -20.46
N MET A 32 2.97 9.76 -21.22
CA MET A 32 3.65 10.63 -22.19
C MET A 32 2.68 11.21 -23.21
N SER A 33 1.81 10.37 -23.79
CA SER A 33 0.80 10.81 -24.74
C SER A 33 -0.16 11.84 -24.11
N ALA A 34 -0.62 11.59 -22.89
CA ALA A 34 -1.47 12.50 -22.13
C ALA A 34 -0.78 13.82 -21.76
N ALA A 35 0.55 13.79 -21.57
CA ALA A 35 1.39 14.99 -21.39
C ALA A 35 1.71 15.73 -22.70
N GLY A 36 1.18 15.27 -23.85
CA GLY A 36 1.36 15.90 -25.16
C GLY A 36 2.58 15.40 -25.95
N PHE A 37 3.27 14.36 -25.47
CA PHE A 37 4.39 13.73 -26.18
C PHE A 37 3.90 12.59 -27.07
N THR A 38 3.65 12.87 -28.35
CA THR A 38 3.00 11.94 -29.30
C THR A 38 3.92 10.88 -29.89
N ASP A 39 5.24 11.03 -29.78
CA ASP A 39 6.23 10.10 -30.36
C ASP A 39 6.70 9.01 -29.37
N GLY A 40 5.97 8.83 -28.25
CA GLY A 40 6.31 7.90 -27.16
C GLY A 40 6.51 6.44 -27.59
N ASP A 41 5.80 5.98 -28.63
CA ASP A 41 5.93 4.61 -29.13
C ASP A 41 7.25 4.34 -29.88
N THR A 42 7.94 5.39 -30.29
CA THR A 42 9.24 5.30 -30.96
C THR A 42 10.41 5.23 -29.97
N ILE A 43 10.15 5.52 -28.70
CA ILE A 43 11.14 5.48 -27.62
C ILE A 43 11.42 4.03 -27.21
N SER A 44 12.69 3.73 -26.99
CA SER A 44 13.10 2.40 -26.51
C SER A 44 12.57 2.15 -25.09
N GLU A 45 12.36 0.89 -24.73
CA GLU A 45 11.93 0.52 -23.37
C GLU A 45 12.88 1.07 -22.29
N ALA A 46 14.19 1.05 -22.58
CA ALA A 46 15.23 1.53 -21.67
C ALA A 46 15.15 3.04 -21.38
N GLU A 47 14.68 3.83 -22.35
CA GLU A 47 14.59 5.30 -22.25
C GLU A 47 13.20 5.78 -21.86
N THR A 48 12.18 4.91 -21.98
CA THR A 48 10.77 5.30 -21.83
C THR A 48 10.47 5.93 -20.46
N ARG A 49 11.05 5.40 -19.38
CA ARG A 49 10.88 5.96 -18.04
C ARG A 49 11.47 7.37 -17.94
N GLU A 50 12.70 7.56 -18.39
CA GLU A 50 13.38 8.87 -18.35
C GLU A 50 12.61 9.90 -19.19
N MET A 51 12.20 9.52 -20.40
CA MET A 51 11.38 10.37 -21.26
C MET A 51 10.04 10.73 -20.62
N THR A 52 9.41 9.81 -19.87
CA THR A 52 8.17 10.11 -19.15
C THR A 52 8.39 11.15 -18.06
N LEU A 53 9.48 11.03 -17.29
CA LEU A 53 9.81 12.02 -16.26
C LEU A 53 10.07 13.40 -16.87
N MET A 54 10.75 13.47 -18.02
CA MET A 54 10.95 14.72 -18.75
C MET A 54 9.64 15.32 -19.25
N ALA A 55 8.78 14.53 -19.87
CA ALA A 55 7.47 14.99 -20.36
C ALA A 55 6.59 15.54 -19.22
N LEU A 56 6.61 14.91 -18.04
CA LEU A 56 5.92 15.41 -16.86
C LEU A 56 6.54 16.70 -16.32
N ALA A 57 7.87 16.84 -16.37
CA ALA A 57 8.59 18.01 -15.86
C ALA A 57 8.47 19.25 -16.77
N ASP A 58 8.06 19.08 -18.03
CA ASP A 58 7.77 20.17 -18.98
C ASP A 58 6.41 20.86 -18.72
N LEU A 59 5.56 20.28 -17.87
CA LEU A 59 4.26 20.82 -17.47
C LEU A 59 4.37 21.66 -16.18
N ASP A 60 3.34 22.42 -15.84
CA ASP A 60 3.21 22.91 -14.47
C ASP A 60 2.93 21.74 -13.50
N PRO A 61 3.41 21.77 -12.24
CA PRO A 61 3.28 20.63 -11.33
C PRO A 61 1.83 20.14 -11.11
N SER A 62 0.87 21.06 -11.00
CA SER A 62 -0.55 20.67 -10.89
C SER A 62 -1.07 20.07 -12.19
N GLU A 63 -0.62 20.53 -13.36
CA GLU A 63 -0.99 19.92 -14.65
C GLU A 63 -0.43 18.50 -14.78
N ALA A 64 0.84 18.28 -14.40
CA ALA A 64 1.44 16.95 -14.36
C ALA A 64 0.70 16.01 -13.38
N ALA A 65 0.32 16.54 -12.21
CA ALA A 65 -0.48 15.79 -11.25
C ALA A 65 -1.86 15.43 -11.82
N THR A 66 -2.54 16.38 -12.48
CA THR A 66 -3.81 16.13 -13.19
C THR A 66 -3.67 15.03 -14.24
N VAL A 67 -2.57 15.01 -15.02
CA VAL A 67 -2.30 13.94 -16.00
C VAL A 67 -2.25 12.56 -15.34
N LEU A 68 -1.47 12.41 -14.26
CA LEU A 68 -1.33 11.12 -13.58
C LEU A 68 -2.61 10.68 -12.87
N LEU A 69 -3.28 11.61 -12.19
CA LEU A 69 -4.53 11.33 -11.48
C LEU A 69 -5.64 10.94 -12.46
N SER A 70 -5.75 11.65 -13.59
CA SER A 70 -6.74 11.29 -14.61
C SER A 70 -6.46 9.91 -15.21
N TYR A 71 -5.18 9.58 -15.45
CA TYR A 71 -4.79 8.26 -15.94
C TYR A 71 -5.10 7.14 -14.94
N ARG A 72 -4.83 7.36 -13.65
CA ARG A 72 -4.87 6.31 -12.62
C ARG A 72 -6.21 6.20 -11.90
N LEU A 73 -6.96 7.29 -11.79
CA LEU A 73 -8.14 7.46 -10.92
C LEU A 73 -9.31 8.13 -11.65
N GLY A 74 -9.26 8.30 -12.97
CA GLY A 74 -10.35 8.94 -13.75
C GLY A 74 -11.67 8.18 -13.72
N ASP A 75 -11.65 6.89 -13.39
CA ASP A 75 -12.86 6.07 -13.20
C ASP A 75 -13.46 6.24 -11.79
N ASP A 76 -12.65 6.64 -10.80
CA ASP A 76 -13.04 6.76 -9.38
C ASP A 76 -13.35 8.21 -8.97
N LEU A 77 -12.70 9.18 -9.62
CA LEU A 77 -12.74 10.59 -9.27
C LEU A 77 -13.23 11.44 -10.45
N ASN A 78 -14.07 12.44 -10.15
CA ASN A 78 -14.46 13.42 -11.16
C ASN A 78 -13.40 14.52 -11.36
N ASP A 79 -13.52 15.26 -12.47
CA ASP A 79 -12.59 16.34 -12.85
C ASP A 79 -12.33 17.36 -11.73
N GLY A 80 -13.36 17.72 -10.97
CA GLY A 80 -13.24 18.68 -9.86
C GLY A 80 -12.47 18.11 -8.67
N GLN A 81 -12.63 16.82 -8.37
CA GLN A 81 -11.81 16.13 -7.36
C GLN A 81 -10.36 16.02 -7.81
N ILE A 82 -10.13 15.65 -9.07
CA ILE A 82 -8.79 15.55 -9.65
C ILE A 82 -8.08 16.91 -9.61
N ASP A 83 -8.75 17.99 -10.02
CA ASP A 83 -8.20 19.35 -9.99
C ASP A 83 -7.84 19.79 -8.56
N GLN A 84 -8.71 19.52 -7.59
CA GLN A 84 -8.42 19.87 -6.19
C GLN A 84 -7.21 19.08 -5.67
N ILE A 85 -7.19 17.76 -5.87
CA ILE A 85 -6.11 16.89 -5.40
C ILE A 85 -4.78 17.27 -6.07
N SER A 86 -4.79 17.60 -7.37
CA SER A 86 -3.56 17.95 -8.11
C SER A 86 -2.88 19.21 -7.57
N HIS A 87 -3.66 20.15 -7.02
CA HIS A 87 -3.13 21.31 -6.31
C HIS A 87 -2.63 20.95 -4.90
N ASP A 88 -3.41 20.19 -4.14
CA ASP A 88 -3.09 19.87 -2.74
C ASP A 88 -1.87 18.96 -2.62
N MET A 89 -1.68 18.01 -3.54
CA MET A 89 -0.54 17.08 -3.57
C MET A 89 0.83 17.77 -3.63
N GLN A 90 0.91 19.05 -4.02
CA GLN A 90 2.17 19.78 -4.02
C GLN A 90 2.67 20.10 -2.59
N ASN A 91 1.76 20.20 -1.63
CA ASN A 91 2.07 20.63 -0.26
C ASN A 91 1.75 19.56 0.77
N ASP A 92 0.69 18.80 0.54
CA ASP A 92 0.13 17.87 1.52
C ASP A 92 0.33 16.42 1.09
N LYS A 93 0.48 15.53 2.06
CA LYS A 93 0.57 14.10 1.81
C LYS A 93 -0.81 13.51 1.59
N ILE A 94 -1.46 13.89 0.50
CA ILE A 94 -2.82 13.44 0.18
C ILE A 94 -2.92 11.91 0.13
N PHE A 95 -1.83 11.22 -0.23
CA PHE A 95 -1.72 9.76 -0.18
C PHE A 95 -1.74 9.13 1.23
N GLU A 96 -1.69 9.93 2.31
CA GLU A 96 -1.88 9.51 3.71
C GLU A 96 -3.14 10.16 4.33
N GLU A 97 -3.56 11.31 3.80
CA GLU A 97 -4.58 12.18 4.40
C GLU A 97 -5.94 12.14 3.68
N TYR A 98 -6.02 11.56 2.48
CA TYR A 98 -7.28 11.49 1.74
C TYR A 98 -8.34 10.72 2.54
N PRO A 99 -9.61 11.17 2.59
CA PRO A 99 -10.63 10.50 3.39
C PRO A 99 -10.90 9.05 2.99
N GLU A 100 -10.72 8.73 1.71
CA GLU A 100 -10.91 7.38 1.18
C GLU A 100 -9.59 6.62 1.13
N ILE A 101 -9.38 5.75 2.13
CA ILE A 101 -8.12 4.99 2.30
C ILE A 101 -7.85 4.08 1.09
N GLY A 102 -8.89 3.59 0.42
CA GLY A 102 -8.73 2.77 -0.81
C GLY A 102 -7.97 3.48 -1.92
N LEU A 103 -7.98 4.81 -1.95
CA LEU A 103 -7.24 5.59 -2.96
C LEU A 103 -5.79 5.88 -2.56
N HIS A 104 -5.40 5.65 -1.31
CA HIS A 104 -4.06 5.99 -0.79
C HIS A 104 -2.95 5.36 -1.61
N ARG A 105 -3.12 4.10 -2.03
CA ARG A 105 -2.15 3.39 -2.85
C ARG A 105 -1.90 4.09 -4.20
N HIS A 106 -3.00 4.44 -4.89
CA HIS A 106 -2.95 5.09 -6.20
C HIS A 106 -2.39 6.51 -6.10
N LEU A 107 -2.79 7.25 -5.07
CA LEU A 107 -2.27 8.59 -4.78
C LEU A 107 -0.77 8.55 -4.47
N PHE A 108 -0.30 7.54 -3.71
CA PHE A 108 1.11 7.34 -3.43
C PHE A 108 1.90 7.09 -4.73
N ASP A 109 1.40 6.24 -5.61
CA ASP A 109 2.05 5.92 -6.89
C ASP A 109 2.24 7.15 -7.77
N ALA A 110 1.19 7.96 -7.91
CA ALA A 110 1.25 9.22 -8.63
C ALA A 110 2.25 10.18 -7.97
N ASN A 111 2.19 10.32 -6.65
CA ASN A 111 3.11 11.18 -5.90
C ASN A 111 4.57 10.79 -6.10
N GLN A 112 4.91 9.50 -6.06
CA GLN A 112 6.31 9.06 -6.22
C GLN A 112 6.85 9.41 -7.61
N LEU A 113 6.05 9.25 -8.66
CA LEU A 113 6.48 9.60 -10.02
C LEU A 113 6.63 11.12 -10.20
N LEU A 114 5.69 11.91 -9.67
CA LEU A 114 5.77 13.38 -9.66
C LEU A 114 6.98 13.87 -8.87
N ARG A 115 7.21 13.28 -7.70
CA ARG A 115 8.36 13.62 -6.86
C ARG A 115 9.67 13.36 -7.59
N GLN A 116 9.76 12.28 -8.37
CA GLN A 116 10.92 12.00 -9.22
C GLN A 116 11.06 13.02 -10.35
N ALA A 117 9.98 13.33 -11.08
CA ALA A 117 9.99 14.29 -12.19
C ALA A 117 10.40 15.71 -11.75
N TYR A 118 9.99 16.13 -10.55
CA TYR A 118 10.22 17.47 -10.03
C TYR A 118 11.31 17.55 -8.95
N ASN A 119 12.26 16.60 -8.94
CA ASN A 119 13.44 16.60 -8.05
C ASN A 119 13.10 16.82 -6.56
N GLY A 120 12.02 16.21 -6.08
CA GLY A 120 11.61 16.27 -4.68
C GLY A 120 10.66 17.41 -4.29
N LYS A 121 10.10 18.15 -5.26
CA LYS A 121 9.12 19.22 -4.99
C LYS A 121 7.85 18.69 -4.30
N PHE A 122 7.37 17.52 -4.70
CA PHE A 122 6.23 16.86 -4.07
C PHE A 122 6.62 16.23 -2.72
N PRO A 123 5.69 16.15 -1.75
CA PRO A 123 5.94 15.61 -0.42
C PRO A 123 6.58 14.22 -0.47
N ASN A 124 7.51 13.98 0.46
CA ASN A 124 8.15 12.68 0.56
C ASN A 124 7.22 11.67 1.24
N GLY A 125 7.09 10.50 0.64
CA GLY A 125 6.45 9.32 1.23
C GLY A 125 7.34 8.10 1.03
N ALA A 126 7.17 7.11 1.89
CA ALA A 126 7.81 5.82 1.75
C ALA A 126 6.80 4.68 1.94
N ALA A 127 7.05 3.58 1.25
CA ALA A 127 6.41 2.32 1.54
C ALA A 127 7.31 1.47 2.44
N VAL A 128 6.75 0.45 3.05
CA VAL A 128 7.51 -0.57 3.76
C VAL A 128 7.19 -1.94 3.19
N LEU A 129 8.23 -2.74 2.97
CA LEU A 129 8.16 -4.14 2.64
C LEU A 129 8.45 -4.94 3.90
N VAL A 130 7.55 -5.85 4.25
CA VAL A 130 7.73 -6.75 5.39
C VAL A 130 7.73 -8.19 4.91
N GLN A 131 8.71 -8.95 5.39
CA GLN A 131 8.76 -10.41 5.24
C GLN A 131 8.63 -11.04 6.62
N ALA A 132 7.65 -11.92 6.77
CA ALA A 132 7.35 -12.58 8.03
C ALA A 132 6.89 -14.02 7.82
N THR A 133 6.97 -14.81 8.89
CA THR A 133 6.29 -16.11 9.01
C THR A 133 5.23 -15.98 10.10
N MET A 134 4.01 -16.40 9.79
CA MET A 134 2.89 -16.39 10.75
C MET A 134 2.43 -17.82 11.00
N GLN A 135 2.32 -18.19 12.26
CA GLN A 135 1.91 -19.52 12.71
C GLN A 135 0.68 -19.41 13.59
N PHE A 136 -0.36 -20.17 13.27
CA PHE A 136 -1.62 -20.23 14.02
C PHE A 136 -1.78 -21.63 14.61
N SER A 137 -1.96 -21.71 15.93
CA SER A 137 -1.97 -22.98 16.66
C SER A 137 -3.37 -23.40 17.05
N GLY A 138 -3.83 -24.54 16.56
CA GLY A 138 -5.13 -25.11 16.96
C GLY A 138 -5.89 -25.72 15.79
N PRO A 139 -6.97 -26.48 16.05
CA PRO A 139 -7.80 -27.03 15.00
C PRO A 139 -8.55 -25.95 14.20
N GLU A 140 -8.73 -24.75 14.76
CA GLU A 140 -9.35 -23.60 14.11
C GLU A 140 -8.34 -22.74 13.30
N ALA A 141 -7.11 -23.23 13.09
CA ALA A 141 -6.11 -22.50 12.31
C ALA A 141 -6.65 -22.20 10.90
N PRO A 142 -6.54 -20.95 10.41
CA PRO A 142 -7.07 -20.59 9.11
C PRO A 142 -6.32 -21.32 7.99
N GLU A 143 -7.05 -21.73 6.96
CA GLU A 143 -6.45 -22.32 5.74
C GLU A 143 -5.90 -21.24 4.80
N GLN A 144 -6.38 -20.00 4.92
CA GLN A 144 -5.97 -18.85 4.12
C GLN A 144 -5.92 -17.60 4.99
N LEU A 145 -5.00 -16.68 4.68
CA LEU A 145 -4.89 -15.41 5.41
C LEU A 145 -5.52 -14.27 4.61
N THR A 146 -6.47 -13.59 5.24
CA THR A 146 -6.97 -12.29 4.80
C THR A 146 -6.07 -11.17 5.32
N ALA A 147 -6.15 -9.96 4.74
CA ALA A 147 -5.41 -8.80 5.25
C ALA A 147 -5.74 -8.52 6.72
N GLY A 148 -7.01 -8.69 7.11
CA GLY A 148 -7.47 -8.55 8.48
C GLY A 148 -6.77 -9.50 9.45
N LEU A 149 -6.66 -10.79 9.10
CA LEU A 149 -5.94 -11.78 9.92
C LEU A 149 -4.45 -11.46 10.03
N VAL A 150 -3.84 -10.99 8.93
CA VAL A 150 -2.43 -10.57 8.91
C VAL A 150 -2.21 -9.37 9.83
N LEU A 151 -3.06 -8.35 9.80
CA LEU A 151 -2.95 -7.20 10.71
C LEU A 151 -3.17 -7.59 12.17
N ARG A 152 -4.12 -8.48 12.46
CA ARG A 152 -4.32 -9.01 13.82
C ARG A 152 -3.07 -9.75 14.31
N ALA A 153 -2.47 -10.59 13.46
CA ALA A 153 -1.24 -11.31 13.79
C ALA A 153 0.00 -10.40 13.94
N LEU A 154 0.01 -9.22 13.32
CA LEU A 154 1.05 -8.20 13.49
C LEU A 154 0.84 -7.32 14.73
N ALA A 155 -0.35 -7.29 15.31
CA ALA A 155 -0.67 -6.42 16.45
C ALA A 155 0.29 -6.57 17.65
N PRO A 156 0.77 -7.77 18.02
CA PRO A 156 1.77 -7.93 19.07
C PRO A 156 3.13 -7.29 18.74
N ALA A 157 3.47 -7.16 17.45
CA ALA A 157 4.72 -6.56 16.97
C ALA A 157 4.63 -5.03 16.76
N LEU A 158 3.43 -4.45 16.87
CA LEU A 158 3.20 -3.01 16.79
C LEU A 158 3.41 -2.34 18.15
N SER A 159 4.08 -1.18 18.18
CA SER A 159 4.17 -0.36 19.40
C SER A 159 2.80 0.14 19.85
N ASP A 160 2.64 0.50 21.13
CA ASP A 160 1.39 1.10 21.65
C ASP A 160 1.06 2.47 21.02
N ARG A 161 2.01 3.09 20.33
CA ARG A 161 1.82 4.35 19.60
C ARG A 161 1.33 4.14 18.17
N SER A 162 1.27 2.89 17.71
CA SER A 162 0.85 2.53 16.36
C SER A 162 -0.48 3.17 15.98
N LEU A 163 -0.50 3.75 14.79
CA LEU A 163 -1.70 4.32 14.20
C LEU A 163 -2.81 3.27 14.05
N ILE A 164 -2.45 2.04 13.65
CA ILE A 164 -3.39 0.94 13.48
C ILE A 164 -4.08 0.63 14.81
N LYS A 165 -3.31 0.47 15.90
CA LYS A 165 -3.91 0.25 17.24
C LYS A 165 -4.79 1.42 17.68
N ARG A 166 -4.41 2.66 17.36
CA ARG A 166 -5.18 3.85 17.75
C ARG A 166 -6.51 3.97 17.00
N LEU A 167 -6.54 3.65 15.71
CA LEU A 167 -7.71 3.83 14.86
C LEU A 167 -8.59 2.58 14.77
N TYR A 168 -8.01 1.39 14.89
CA TYR A 168 -8.66 0.11 14.63
C TYR A 168 -8.56 -0.87 15.80
N ALA A 169 -8.42 -0.39 17.05
CA ALA A 169 -8.43 -1.25 18.24
C ALA A 169 -9.66 -2.17 18.27
N ALA A 170 -10.84 -1.65 17.93
CA ALA A 170 -12.07 -2.43 17.89
C ALA A 170 -12.00 -3.54 16.84
N ASP A 171 -11.54 -3.25 15.62
CA ASP A 171 -11.46 -4.24 14.54
C ASP A 171 -10.37 -5.30 14.78
N LEU A 172 -9.32 -4.97 15.54
CA LEU A 172 -8.30 -5.93 15.95
C LEU A 172 -8.85 -6.98 16.94
N GLU A 173 -9.86 -6.61 17.73
CA GLU A 173 -10.48 -7.45 18.75
C GLU A 173 -11.85 -8.01 18.34
N ALA A 174 -12.43 -7.56 17.24
CA ALA A 174 -13.75 -7.99 16.78
C ALA A 174 -13.74 -9.42 16.19
N ASP A 175 -14.86 -10.12 16.30
CA ASP A 175 -15.14 -11.36 15.58
C ASP A 175 -15.85 -11.13 14.23
N THR A 176 -15.82 -9.89 13.73
CA THR A 176 -16.21 -9.54 12.36
C THR A 176 -14.98 -9.43 11.45
N PRO A 177 -15.14 -9.51 10.12
CA PRO A 177 -14.08 -9.18 9.17
C PRO A 177 -13.51 -7.77 9.39
N PHE A 178 -12.19 -7.63 9.25
CA PHE A 178 -11.50 -6.34 9.31
C PHE A 178 -11.31 -5.77 7.90
N GLU A 179 -12.39 -5.28 7.31
CA GLU A 179 -12.47 -4.84 5.90
C GLU A 179 -11.47 -3.74 5.54
N ALA A 180 -11.22 -2.79 6.46
CA ALA A 180 -10.28 -1.70 6.19
C ALA A 180 -8.83 -2.18 5.99
N ALA A 181 -8.50 -3.40 6.43
CA ALA A 181 -7.17 -3.97 6.29
C ALA A 181 -6.72 -4.10 4.83
N ASP A 182 -7.64 -4.35 3.90
CA ASP A 182 -7.33 -4.47 2.46
C ASP A 182 -6.84 -3.15 1.86
N ASN A 183 -7.24 -2.02 2.45
CA ASN A 183 -6.77 -0.69 2.04
C ASN A 183 -5.50 -0.23 2.78
N ILE A 184 -5.16 -0.89 3.89
CA ILE A 184 -3.93 -0.65 4.65
C ILE A 184 -2.78 -1.48 4.06
N LEU A 185 -3.01 -2.76 3.78
CA LEU A 185 -2.04 -3.68 3.20
C LEU A 185 -2.14 -3.66 1.67
N TRP A 186 -1.43 -2.71 1.06
CA TRP A 186 -1.45 -2.47 -0.39
C TRP A 186 -1.09 -3.67 -1.26
N GLU A 187 -0.12 -4.47 -0.82
CA GLU A 187 0.14 -5.78 -1.42
C GLU A 187 0.24 -6.81 -0.30
N LEU A 188 -0.37 -7.97 -0.52
CA LEU A 188 -0.26 -9.09 0.39
C LEU A 188 -0.10 -10.38 -0.40
N THR A 189 0.93 -11.15 -0.06
CA THR A 189 1.10 -12.53 -0.50
C THR A 189 1.30 -13.39 0.74
N ALA A 190 0.39 -14.34 0.95
CA ALA A 190 0.48 -15.33 2.01
C ALA A 190 0.52 -16.73 1.37
N THR A 191 1.65 -17.43 1.54
CA THR A 191 1.84 -18.77 1.00
C THR A 191 1.83 -19.78 2.14
N PRO A 192 0.93 -20.78 2.15
CA PRO A 192 0.97 -21.86 3.12
C PRO A 192 2.32 -22.59 3.08
N GLU A 193 2.87 -22.91 4.24
CA GLU A 193 4.08 -23.73 4.37
C GLU A 193 3.73 -25.19 4.68
N GLY A 194 4.75 -26.05 4.77
CA GLY A 194 4.56 -27.49 5.00
C GLY A 194 3.95 -27.85 6.37
N THR A 195 3.79 -26.88 7.28
CA THR A 195 3.11 -27.06 8.56
C THR A 195 1.73 -26.41 8.50
N PRO A 196 0.63 -27.14 8.81
CA PRO A 196 -0.71 -26.55 8.84
C PRO A 196 -0.79 -25.32 9.76
N GLY A 197 -1.47 -24.27 9.30
CA GLY A 197 -1.56 -23.01 10.02
C GLY A 197 -0.31 -22.14 9.96
N THR A 198 0.70 -22.51 9.17
CA THR A 198 1.91 -21.69 8.97
C THR A 198 1.93 -21.08 7.57
N PHE A 199 2.25 -19.78 7.50
CA PHE A 199 2.29 -19.01 6.27
C PHE A 199 3.56 -18.19 6.16
N ALA A 200 4.20 -18.23 5.00
CA ALA A 200 5.18 -17.22 4.59
C ALA A 200 4.44 -16.00 4.04
N VAL A 201 4.62 -14.85 4.68
CA VAL A 201 3.93 -13.60 4.37
C VAL A 201 4.93 -12.58 3.82
N ARG A 202 4.60 -12.03 2.66
CA ARG A 202 5.21 -10.82 2.09
C ARG A 202 4.12 -9.77 1.96
N LEU A 203 4.32 -8.60 2.55
CA LEU A 203 3.38 -7.49 2.43
C LEU A 203 4.07 -6.17 2.13
N ILE A 204 3.33 -5.27 1.48
CA ILE A 204 3.71 -3.87 1.27
C ILE A 204 2.60 -2.97 1.79
N SER A 205 2.97 -1.89 2.47
CA SER A 205 2.05 -0.87 3.00
C SER A 205 2.75 0.50 3.01
N SER A 206 2.02 1.57 3.27
CA SER A 206 2.62 2.86 3.62
C SER A 206 3.44 2.77 4.91
N GLU A 207 4.56 3.48 4.97
CA GLU A 207 5.29 3.76 6.21
C GLU A 207 4.36 4.42 7.25
N TYR A 208 3.40 5.25 6.82
CA TYR A 208 2.41 5.88 7.70
C TYR A 208 1.69 4.89 8.61
N TRP A 209 1.31 3.72 8.06
CA TRP A 209 0.60 2.68 8.79
C TRP A 209 1.53 1.80 9.63
N LEU A 210 2.72 1.47 9.12
CA LEU A 210 3.59 0.43 9.66
C LEU A 210 4.94 0.94 10.21
N GLN A 211 5.14 2.25 10.36
CA GLN A 211 6.35 2.84 10.94
C GLN A 211 6.69 2.23 12.32
N ASP A 212 5.67 2.00 13.15
CA ASP A 212 5.75 1.49 14.51
C ASP A 212 5.84 -0.05 14.61
N LEU A 213 5.87 -0.76 13.47
CA LEU A 213 6.09 -2.20 13.44
C LEU A 213 7.56 -2.51 13.75
N ALA A 214 7.84 -3.52 14.56
CA ALA A 214 9.20 -3.97 14.82
C ALA A 214 9.94 -4.36 13.53
N ASP A 215 11.23 -4.06 13.44
CA ASP A 215 12.01 -4.32 12.22
C ASP A 215 12.34 -5.80 12.02
N SER A 216 12.44 -6.55 13.12
CA SER A 216 12.59 -8.01 13.14
C SER A 216 12.28 -8.56 14.53
N GLY A 217 12.03 -9.86 14.63
CA GLY A 217 11.86 -10.55 15.92
C GLY A 217 10.72 -11.55 15.92
N GLU A 218 10.53 -12.19 17.07
CA GLU A 218 9.43 -13.13 17.30
C GLU A 218 8.44 -12.54 18.29
N PHE A 219 7.16 -12.61 17.94
CA PHE A 219 6.07 -12.04 18.71
C PHE A 219 4.97 -13.07 18.85
N GLU A 220 4.50 -13.26 20.07
CA GLU A 220 3.42 -14.19 20.39
C GLU A 220 2.21 -13.41 20.87
N GLY A 221 1.02 -13.87 20.51
CA GLY A 221 -0.23 -13.25 20.91
C GLY A 221 -1.42 -14.17 20.67
N GLU A 222 -2.60 -13.66 20.98
CA GLU A 222 -3.87 -14.30 20.67
C GLU A 222 -4.65 -13.38 19.73
N ILE A 223 -5.25 -13.95 18.69
CA ILE A 223 -6.10 -13.22 17.77
C ILE A 223 -7.50 -13.80 17.75
N VAL A 224 -8.45 -12.94 17.42
CA VAL A 224 -9.85 -13.31 17.23
C VAL A 224 -10.05 -13.70 15.78
N LEU A 225 -10.65 -14.87 15.54
CA LEU A 225 -11.05 -15.29 14.20
C LEU A 225 -12.43 -14.71 13.87
N PRO A 226 -12.63 -14.17 12.66
CA PRO A 226 -13.94 -13.71 12.23
C PRO A 226 -14.90 -14.91 12.14
N GLU A 227 -16.17 -14.71 12.50
CA GLU A 227 -17.20 -15.74 12.31
C GLU A 227 -17.40 -16.01 10.82
N VAL A 228 -17.30 -17.28 10.42
CA VAL A 228 -17.62 -17.69 9.05
C VAL A 228 -19.13 -17.58 8.90
N VAL A 229 -19.59 -16.56 8.17
CA VAL A 229 -21.00 -16.47 7.81
C VAL A 229 -21.25 -17.53 6.73
N GLU A 230 -21.84 -18.66 7.11
CA GLU A 230 -22.39 -19.60 6.12
C GLU A 230 -23.55 -18.89 5.39
N GLU A 231 -23.36 -18.57 4.10
CA GLU A 231 -24.45 -18.14 3.20
C GLU A 231 -25.40 -19.29 2.85
#